data_AF-A0A3L7NQE5-F1
#
_entry.id   AF-A0A3L7NQE5-F1
#
_cell.length_a   1.000
_cell.length_b   1.000
_cell.length_c   1.000
_cell.angle_alpha   90.00
_cell.angle_beta   90.00
_cell.angle_gamma   90.00
#
_symmetry.space_group_name_H-M   'P 1'
#
loop_
_entity.id
_entity.type
_entity.pdbx_description
1 polymer ?
#
loop_
_entity_poly.entity_id
_entity_poly.type
_entity_poly.pdbx_seq_one_letter_code
_entity_poly.pdbx_strand_id
1 'polypeptide(L)'
;MNQAFKFESGIQGVATMPETSRQEIIKLPQTACRMELKTVTNYLANSIFLDGVDAVEVKRALASDVPEELHHAQLPGNRIQQLGGRIPGSLELNFDQQSLLPPEDPLNIVSVINGVVEAEQSTEELLPLRPRSTSGLHLPPLV
;
A
#
# COMPACT_ATOMS: atom_id res chain seq x y z
N MET A 1 19.20 -13.92 -37.20
CA MET A 1 17.97 -13.84 -36.39
C MET A 1 18.22 -12.87 -35.27
N ASN A 2 17.58 -11.70 -35.29
CA ASN A 2 17.40 -10.82 -34.14
C ASN A 2 16.19 -9.94 -34.46
N GLN A 3 15.00 -10.33 -33.99
CA GLN A 3 13.87 -9.41 -33.96
C GLN A 3 14.05 -8.52 -32.73
N ALA A 4 14.33 -7.24 -32.99
CA ALA A 4 14.24 -6.21 -31.97
C ALA A 4 12.77 -6.07 -31.55
N PHE A 5 12.50 -6.32 -30.27
CA PHE A 5 11.22 -6.08 -29.61
C PHE A 5 10.88 -4.59 -29.74
N LYS A 6 9.82 -4.26 -30.49
CA LYS A 6 9.26 -2.91 -30.52
C LYS A 6 8.41 -2.70 -29.27
N PHE A 7 8.99 -2.08 -28.26
CA PHE A 7 8.31 -1.62 -27.03
C PHE A 7 7.94 -0.14 -27.17
N GLU A 8 7.17 0.23 -28.19
CA GLU A 8 6.86 1.65 -28.45
C GLU A 8 5.40 1.83 -28.86
N SER A 9 4.53 2.01 -27.86
CA SER A 9 3.25 2.68 -28.08
C SER A 9 2.76 3.47 -26.85
N GLY A 10 3.26 3.16 -25.64
CA GLY A 10 2.93 3.91 -24.42
C GLY A 10 3.87 5.07 -24.05
N ILE A 11 5.09 5.13 -24.61
CA ILE A 11 6.15 6.08 -24.18
C ILE A 11 6.05 7.44 -24.90
N GLN A 12 5.51 7.49 -26.12
CA GLN A 12 5.48 8.71 -26.94
C GLN A 12 4.65 9.85 -26.33
N GLY A 13 3.58 9.55 -25.60
CA GLY A 13 2.76 10.56 -24.92
C GLY A 13 3.43 11.18 -23.70
N VAL A 14 4.28 10.43 -22.97
CA VAL A 14 4.99 10.94 -21.80
C VAL A 14 6.23 11.72 -22.23
N ALA A 15 6.87 11.39 -23.36
CA ALA A 15 8.05 12.09 -23.87
C ALA A 15 7.78 13.56 -24.30
N THR A 16 6.54 13.90 -24.63
CA THR A 16 6.14 15.23 -25.14
C THR A 16 5.54 16.15 -24.08
N MET A 17 5.33 15.67 -22.85
CA MET A 17 4.77 16.48 -21.75
C MET A 17 5.83 17.41 -21.12
N PRO A 18 5.45 18.65 -20.75
CA PRO A 18 6.29 19.52 -19.95
C PRO A 18 6.69 18.85 -18.64
N GLU A 19 7.93 19.06 -18.21
CA GLU A 19 8.49 18.45 -17.01
C GLU A 19 7.69 18.80 -15.73
N THR A 20 7.18 20.03 -15.64
CA THR A 20 6.33 20.48 -14.53
C THR A 20 5.02 19.70 -14.44
N SER A 21 4.34 19.49 -15.56
CA SER A 21 3.10 18.71 -15.62
C SER A 21 3.35 17.22 -15.34
N ARG A 22 4.50 16.68 -15.76
CA ARG A 22 4.92 15.30 -15.47
C ARG A 22 5.14 15.10 -13.97
N GLN A 23 5.85 16.02 -13.33
CA GLN A 23 6.11 15.99 -11.89
C GLN A 23 4.82 16.04 -11.06
N GLU A 24 3.84 16.84 -11.49
CA GLU A 24 2.51 16.88 -10.84
C GLU A 24 1.77 15.54 -10.93
N ILE A 25 1.83 14.87 -12.08
CA ILE A 25 1.20 13.55 -12.27
C ILE A 25 1.88 12.46 -11.43
N ILE A 26 3.21 12.54 -11.24
CA ILE A 26 3.98 11.56 -10.47
C ILE A 26 3.67 11.63 -8.95
N LYS A 27 3.24 12.79 -8.43
CA LYS A 27 2.95 12.97 -6.99
C LYS A 27 1.88 12.01 -6.47
N LEU A 28 0.86 11.73 -7.27
CA LEU A 28 -0.25 10.87 -6.85
C LEU A 28 0.19 9.39 -6.71
N PRO A 29 0.82 8.76 -7.72
CA PRO A 29 1.44 7.44 -7.54
C PRO A 29 2.50 7.39 -6.43
N GLN A 30 3.30 8.43 -6.23
CA GLN A 30 4.25 8.48 -5.10
C GLN A 30 3.53 8.44 -3.74
N THR A 31 2.38 9.10 -3.65
CA THR A 31 1.55 9.10 -2.46
C THR A 31 0.90 7.74 -2.23
N ALA A 32 0.31 7.14 -3.27
CA ALA A 32 -0.24 5.79 -3.21
C ALA A 32 0.82 4.77 -2.78
N CYS A 33 1.99 4.76 -3.42
CA CYS A 33 3.09 3.87 -3.06
C CYS A 33 3.52 4.02 -1.59
N ARG A 34 3.61 5.26 -1.09
CA ARG A 34 3.93 5.54 0.32
C ARG A 34 2.85 5.01 1.26
N MET A 35 1.57 5.14 0.91
CA MET A 35 0.45 4.65 1.72
C MET A 35 0.48 3.13 1.84
N GLU A 36 0.69 2.41 0.74
CA GLU A 36 0.77 0.93 0.78
C GLU A 36 1.98 0.45 1.60
N LEU A 37 3.15 1.07 1.44
CA LEU A 37 4.34 0.74 2.25
C LEU A 37 4.14 1.02 3.75
N LYS A 38 3.34 2.03 4.07
CA LYS A 38 2.94 2.35 5.45
C LYS A 38 2.04 1.25 6.01
N THR A 39 1.04 0.79 5.24
CA THR A 39 0.18 -0.35 5.61
C THR A 39 0.99 -1.63 5.80
N VAL A 40 1.91 -1.96 4.88
CA VAL A 40 2.85 -3.10 5.01
C VAL A 40 3.59 -3.05 6.34
N THR A 41 4.14 -1.87 6.68
CA THR A 41 4.89 -1.67 7.92
C THR A 41 4.03 -1.94 9.14
N ASN A 42 2.80 -1.43 9.15
CA ASN A 42 1.88 -1.59 10.27
C ASN A 42 1.31 -3.02 10.38
N TYR A 43 0.97 -3.68 9.27
CA TYR A 43 0.51 -5.07 9.27
C TYR A 43 1.61 -6.00 9.79
N LEU A 44 2.85 -5.81 9.32
CA LEU A 44 4.00 -6.56 9.82
C LEU A 44 4.14 -6.39 11.34
N ALA A 45 4.14 -5.15 11.83
CA ALA A 45 4.30 -4.86 13.24
C ALA A 45 3.19 -5.47 14.10
N ASN A 46 1.92 -5.26 13.75
CA ASN A 46 0.77 -5.78 14.49
C ASN A 46 0.66 -7.31 14.44
N SER A 47 1.00 -7.93 13.32
CA SER A 47 0.99 -9.39 13.18
C SER A 47 1.97 -10.10 14.12
N ILE A 48 3.03 -9.39 14.57
CA ILE A 48 4.02 -9.88 15.51
C ILE A 48 3.63 -9.48 16.94
N PHE A 49 3.31 -8.21 17.15
CA PHE A 49 3.20 -7.56 18.46
C PHE A 49 1.96 -7.95 19.26
N LEU A 50 0.79 -8.08 18.61
CA LEU A 50 -0.47 -8.39 19.31
C LEU A 50 -0.35 -9.70 20.09
N ASP A 51 -1.06 -9.83 21.21
CA ASP A 51 -1.01 -11.03 22.05
C ASP A 51 -2.40 -11.40 22.60
N GLY A 52 -2.49 -12.58 23.21
CA GLY A 52 -3.73 -13.14 23.74
C GLY A 52 -4.43 -14.08 22.78
N VAL A 53 -5.32 -14.90 23.35
CA VAL A 53 -6.06 -15.93 22.61
C VAL A 53 -6.97 -15.33 21.52
N ASP A 54 -7.52 -14.15 21.78
CA ASP A 54 -8.43 -13.45 20.87
C ASP A 54 -7.69 -12.81 19.68
N ALA A 55 -6.37 -12.59 19.79
CA ALA A 55 -5.56 -11.96 18.75
C ALA A 55 -5.09 -12.93 17.66
N VAL A 56 -5.18 -14.25 17.87
CA VAL A 56 -4.59 -15.27 16.99
C VAL A 56 -5.06 -15.12 15.53
N GLU A 57 -6.36 -14.89 15.33
CA GLU A 57 -6.91 -14.77 13.97
C GLU A 57 -6.50 -13.45 13.31
N VAL A 58 -6.54 -12.35 14.06
CA VAL A 58 -6.12 -11.03 13.58
C VAL A 58 -4.64 -11.06 13.18
N LYS A 59 -3.77 -11.66 13.98
CA LYS A 59 -2.35 -11.80 13.65
C LYS A 59 -2.14 -12.59 12.36
N ARG A 60 -2.86 -13.70 12.19
CA ARG A 60 -2.76 -14.53 10.99
C ARG A 60 -3.24 -13.78 9.74
N ALA A 61 -4.37 -13.07 9.84
CA ALA A 61 -4.90 -12.26 8.74
C ALA A 61 -3.89 -11.18 8.33
N LEU A 62 -3.42 -10.37 9.29
CA LEU A 62 -2.44 -9.31 9.03
C LEU A 62 -1.13 -9.86 8.43
N ALA A 63 -0.61 -10.99 8.94
CA ALA A 63 0.58 -11.62 8.38
C ALA A 63 0.37 -12.10 6.93
N SER A 64 -0.82 -12.61 6.62
CA SER A 64 -1.19 -13.08 5.28
C SER A 64 -1.35 -11.94 4.28
N ASP A 65 -1.73 -10.75 4.74
CA ASP A 65 -1.98 -9.58 3.88
C ASP A 65 -0.72 -8.73 3.64
N VAL A 66 0.35 -8.90 4.43
CA VAL A 66 1.65 -8.21 4.20
C VAL A 66 2.14 -8.35 2.75
N PRO A 67 2.17 -9.56 2.14
CA PRO A 67 2.55 -9.71 0.73
C PRO A 67 1.56 -9.05 -0.25
N GLU A 68 0.27 -9.01 0.08
CA GLU A 68 -0.77 -8.38 -0.76
C GLU A 68 -0.58 -6.86 -0.80
N GLU A 69 -0.37 -6.21 0.35
CA GLU A 69 -0.10 -4.76 0.40
C GLU A 69 1.26 -4.41 -0.23
N LEU A 70 2.25 -5.29 -0.10
CA LEU A 70 3.52 -5.10 -0.81
C LEU A 70 3.31 -5.18 -2.33
N HIS A 71 2.46 -6.08 -2.80
CA HIS A 71 2.08 -6.14 -4.21
C HIS A 71 1.33 -4.86 -4.63
N HIS A 72 0.42 -4.35 -3.80
CA HIS A 72 -0.27 -3.08 -4.05
C HIS A 72 0.72 -1.92 -4.18
N ALA A 73 1.76 -1.85 -3.34
CA ALA A 73 2.81 -0.82 -3.44
C ALA A 73 3.60 -0.86 -4.76
N GLN A 74 3.74 -2.05 -5.37
CA GLN A 74 4.48 -2.22 -6.64
C GLN A 74 3.75 -1.61 -7.83
N LEU A 75 2.41 -1.61 -7.83
CA LEU A 75 1.60 -1.07 -8.94
C LEU A 75 1.86 0.43 -9.21
N PRO A 76 1.71 1.34 -8.22
CA PRO A 76 2.07 2.74 -8.40
C PRO A 76 3.59 2.90 -8.58
N GLY A 77 4.43 2.04 -7.99
CA GLY A 77 5.88 2.05 -8.22
C GLY A 77 6.25 1.87 -9.69
N ASN A 78 5.66 0.86 -10.34
CA ASN A 78 5.82 0.63 -11.78
C ASN A 78 5.27 1.81 -12.59
N ARG A 79 4.16 2.41 -12.16
CA ARG A 79 3.60 3.59 -12.82
C ARG A 79 4.53 4.80 -12.75
N ILE A 80 5.17 5.05 -11.61
CA ILE A 80 6.17 6.10 -11.43
C ILE A 80 7.31 5.91 -12.44
N GLN A 81 7.82 4.69 -12.56
CA GLN A 81 8.90 4.37 -13.51
C GLN A 81 8.48 4.65 -14.97
N GLN A 82 7.29 4.21 -15.37
CA GLN A 82 6.75 4.46 -16.73
C GLN A 82 6.62 5.96 -17.06
N LEU A 83 6.37 6.78 -16.04
CA LEU A 83 6.28 8.24 -16.18
C LEU A 83 7.65 8.92 -16.17
N GLY A 84 8.74 8.18 -15.94
CA GLY A 84 10.11 8.71 -15.81
C GLY A 84 10.42 9.27 -14.42
N GLY A 85 9.62 8.95 -13.42
CA GLY A 85 9.83 9.37 -12.04
C GLY A 85 10.70 8.40 -11.22
N ARG A 86 10.89 8.75 -9.94
CA ARG A 86 11.58 7.90 -8.95
C ARG A 86 10.65 7.58 -7.78
N ILE A 87 10.66 6.33 -7.35
CA ILE A 87 10.00 5.89 -6.12
C ILE A 87 10.77 6.47 -4.91
N PRO A 88 10.11 7.03 -3.89
CA PRO A 88 10.79 7.56 -2.71
C PRO A 88 11.66 6.50 -2.03
N GLY A 89 12.88 6.89 -1.63
CA GLY A 89 13.75 6.03 -0.81
C GLY A 89 13.33 6.01 0.66
N SER A 90 13.90 5.10 1.46
CA SER A 90 13.54 4.95 2.89
C SER A 90 13.68 6.24 3.71
N LEU A 91 14.68 7.09 3.40
CA LEU A 91 14.87 8.38 4.07
C LEU A 91 13.86 9.46 3.65
N GLU A 92 13.09 9.21 2.60
CA GLU A 92 12.07 10.13 2.06
C GLU A 92 10.64 9.64 2.33
N LEU A 93 10.49 8.41 2.83
CA LEU A 93 9.21 7.87 3.25
C LEU A 93 8.86 8.46 4.62
N ASN A 94 7.98 9.45 4.62
CA ASN A 94 7.39 9.98 5.84
C ASN A 94 6.08 9.24 6.14
N PHE A 95 6.04 8.50 7.25
CA PHE A 95 4.84 7.79 7.70
C PHE A 95 4.08 8.66 8.72
N ASP A 96 2.86 9.03 8.34
CA ASP A 96 2.02 10.01 9.04
C ASP A 96 0.67 9.43 9.50
N GLN A 97 0.50 8.10 9.43
CA GLN A 97 -0.74 7.47 9.88
C GLN A 97 -0.82 7.44 11.40
N GLN A 98 -1.97 7.86 11.92
CA GLN A 98 -2.24 7.85 13.36
C GLN A 98 -2.99 6.58 13.80
N SER A 99 -3.74 5.96 12.88
CA SER A 99 -4.46 4.70 13.06
C SER A 99 -3.60 3.49 12.65
N LEU A 100 -4.01 2.29 13.08
CA LEU A 100 -3.35 1.00 12.78
C LEU A 100 -1.90 0.88 13.31
N LEU A 101 -1.44 1.82 14.14
CA LEU A 101 -0.19 1.66 14.85
C LEU A 101 -0.28 0.47 15.83
N PRO A 102 0.83 -0.24 16.10
CA PRO A 102 0.89 -1.16 17.23
C PRO A 102 0.40 -0.48 18.52
N PRO A 103 -0.63 -1.01 19.19
CA PRO A 103 -1.17 -0.39 20.39
C PRO A 103 -0.17 -0.45 21.55
N GLU A 104 -0.33 0.39 22.58
CA GLU A 104 0.47 0.27 23.81
C GLU A 104 0.17 -1.03 24.55
N ASP A 105 -1.12 -1.41 24.59
CA ASP A 105 -1.58 -2.68 25.15
C ASP A 105 -1.68 -3.74 24.04
N PRO A 106 -0.89 -4.83 24.08
CA PRO A 106 -0.92 -5.89 23.08
C PRO A 106 -2.25 -6.65 23.03
N LEU A 107 -3.13 -6.50 24.02
CA LEU A 107 -4.47 -7.08 24.03
C LEU A 107 -5.53 -6.20 23.34
N ASN A 108 -5.19 -4.97 22.97
CA ASN A 108 -6.13 -4.03 22.34
C ASN A 108 -6.31 -4.30 20.84
N ILE A 109 -6.91 -5.45 20.52
CA ILE A 109 -7.20 -5.88 19.14
C ILE A 109 -8.20 -4.97 18.43
N VAL A 110 -9.11 -4.33 19.17
CA VAL A 110 -10.17 -3.48 18.60
C VAL A 110 -9.56 -2.23 17.94
N SER A 111 -8.53 -1.64 18.55
CA SER A 111 -7.83 -0.50 17.95
C SER A 111 -7.19 -0.85 16.61
N VAL A 112 -6.63 -2.05 16.48
CA VAL A 112 -6.02 -2.53 15.24
C VAL A 112 -7.08 -2.81 14.17
N ILE A 113 -8.18 -3.49 14.52
CA ILE A 113 -9.28 -3.76 13.58
C ILE A 113 -9.87 -2.45 13.04
N ASN A 114 -10.14 -1.47 13.92
CA ASN A 114 -10.63 -0.16 13.49
C ASN A 114 -9.60 0.55 12.59
N GLY A 115 -8.31 0.43 12.94
CA GLY A 115 -7.22 0.97 12.13
C GLY A 115 -7.13 0.35 10.73
N VAL A 116 -7.40 -0.96 10.60
CA VAL A 116 -7.45 -1.63 9.29
C VAL A 116 -8.57 -1.02 8.44
N VAL A 117 -9.78 -0.91 9.00
CA VAL A 117 -10.92 -0.32 8.28
C VAL A 117 -10.63 1.10 7.81
N GLU A 118 -10.01 1.92 8.66
CA GLU A 118 -9.65 3.30 8.29
C GLU A 118 -8.57 3.36 7.21
N ALA A 119 -7.54 2.51 7.30
CA ALA A 119 -6.47 2.43 6.30
C ALA A 119 -7.00 2.01 4.93
N GLU A 120 -7.91 1.03 4.91
CA GLU A 120 -8.60 0.57 3.70
C GLU A 120 -9.43 1.68 3.06
N GLN A 121 -10.25 2.39 3.86
CA GLN A 121 -11.08 3.50 3.38
C GLN A 121 -10.25 4.68 2.84
N SER A 122 -9.17 5.04 3.55
CA SER A 122 -8.27 6.12 3.14
C SER A 122 -7.55 5.80 1.82
N THR A 123 -7.30 4.51 1.56
CA THR A 123 -6.66 4.03 0.33
C THR A 123 -7.66 3.87 -0.81
N GLU A 124 -8.92 3.57 -0.51
CA GLU A 124 -10.01 3.47 -1.50
C GLU A 124 -10.29 4.80 -2.23
N GLU A 125 -9.99 5.96 -1.62
CA GLU A 125 -10.04 7.25 -2.32
C GLU A 125 -9.03 7.36 -3.49
N LEU A 126 -8.02 6.47 -3.56
CA LEU A 126 -7.03 6.35 -4.63
C LEU A 126 -7.30 5.14 -5.57
N LEU A 127 -8.55 4.67 -5.60
CA LEU A 127 -9.10 3.54 -6.35
C LEU A 127 -8.59 3.28 -7.79
N PRO A 128 -8.25 4.26 -8.67
CA PRO A 128 -7.77 3.93 -10.01
C PRO A 128 -6.47 3.09 -10.06
N LEU A 129 -5.79 2.89 -8.93
CA LEU A 129 -4.51 2.16 -8.87
C LEU A 129 -4.53 0.86 -8.02
N ARG A 130 -5.61 0.54 -7.31
CA ARG A 130 -5.67 -0.65 -6.42
C ARG A 130 -6.70 -1.69 -6.94
N PRO A 131 -6.30 -2.95 -7.17
CA PRO A 131 -7.24 -4.04 -7.35
C PRO A 131 -7.98 -4.30 -6.03
N ARG A 132 -9.26 -4.71 -6.08
CA ARG A 132 -9.99 -5.09 -4.86
C ARG A 132 -9.23 -6.21 -4.14
N SER A 133 -9.06 -6.05 -2.83
CA SER A 133 -8.52 -7.12 -1.97
C SER A 133 -9.26 -8.42 -2.24
N THR A 134 -8.50 -9.49 -2.46
CA THR A 134 -9.05 -10.84 -2.66
C THR A 134 -9.19 -11.59 -1.32
N SER A 135 -8.47 -11.10 -0.32
CA SER A 135 -8.45 -11.57 1.05
C SER A 135 -9.47 -10.75 1.84
N GLY A 136 -10.75 -10.86 1.49
CA GLY A 136 -11.79 -10.23 2.28
C GLY A 136 -11.61 -10.67 3.73
N LEU A 137 -11.17 -9.75 4.59
CA LEU A 137 -11.15 -9.92 6.05
C LEU A 137 -12.55 -10.37 6.44
N HIS A 138 -12.74 -11.68 6.58
CA HIS A 138 -13.92 -12.24 7.21
C HIS A 138 -13.73 -12.00 8.70
N LEU A 139 -13.87 -10.72 9.10
CA LEU A 139 -13.98 -10.36 10.50
C LEU A 139 -15.16 -11.18 11.03
N PRO A 140 -14.96 -12.05 12.05
CA PRO A 140 -16.07 -12.74 12.66
C PRO A 140 -17.08 -11.70 13.16
N PRO A 141 -18.39 -12.00 13.10
CA PRO A 141 -19.40 -11.08 13.61
C PRO A 141 -19.06 -10.73 15.07
N LEU A 142 -19.09 -9.44 15.40
CA LEU A 142 -18.97 -8.95 16.77
C LEU A 142 -20.07 -9.64 17.59
N VAL A 143 -19.66 -10.50 18.54
CA VAL A 143 -20.56 -11.14 19.51
C VAL A 143 -20.91 -10.16 20.60
#